data_AF-A0A1N6EFZ7-F1
#
_entry.id   AF-A0A1N6EFZ7-F1
#
_cell.length_a   1.000
_cell.length_b   1.000
_cell.length_c   1.000
_cell.angle_alpha   90.00
_cell.angle_beta   90.00
_cell.angle_gamma   90.00
#
_symmetry.space_group_name_H-M   'P 1'
#
loop_
_entity.id
_entity.type
_entity.pdbx_description
1 polymer ?
#
loop_
_entity_poly.entity_id
_entity_poly.type
_entity_poly.pdbx_seq_one_letter_code
_entity_poly.pdbx_strand_id
1 'polypeptide(L)'
;MADTNTEHKPDDSEISPGEVFDEEDILLAAVEPMNWQDGVFNGQAFQKKYLKARQQSVARQCYSSPARLKFFVFDQLLLNKPERKVKGTQRFNSRALRDLKSDDGTKQFVVIDAPLAVRNKIDFAHAHIGFTDKVNRGGNSAQAAAILNLRDLLKRSGGVKWVWLQFPPPPLIYLRPSEFRLARHRLRLRREGIDKEFLKAEAERQKAAEDSTKART
;
A
#
# COMPACT_ATOMS: atom_id res chain seq x y z
N MET A 1 4.17 31.34 -31.12
CA MET A 1 4.89 30.90 -29.91
C MET A 1 3.95 29.98 -29.17
N ALA A 2 4.20 28.68 -29.23
CA ALA A 2 3.37 27.66 -28.60
C ALA A 2 4.22 27.02 -27.49
N ASP A 3 4.09 27.55 -26.27
CA ASP A 3 4.68 26.93 -25.08
C ASP A 3 3.89 25.67 -24.74
N THR A 4 4.27 24.57 -25.38
CA THR A 4 3.81 23.22 -25.05
C THR A 4 4.79 22.59 -24.07
N ASN A 5 4.94 23.20 -22.90
CA ASN A 5 5.48 22.50 -21.73
C ASN A 5 4.37 21.69 -21.08
N THR A 6 3.96 20.61 -21.76
CA THR A 6 3.26 19.53 -21.09
C THR A 6 4.29 18.87 -20.19
N GLU A 7 4.41 19.36 -18.94
CA GLU A 7 5.29 18.75 -17.93
C GLU A 7 5.03 17.24 -17.91
N HIS A 8 6.04 16.48 -18.33
CA HIS A 8 6.02 15.03 -18.27
C HIS A 8 5.98 14.66 -16.79
N LYS A 9 4.80 14.29 -16.30
CA LYS A 9 4.64 13.79 -14.93
C LYS A 9 5.06 12.33 -14.97
N PRO A 10 6.05 11.91 -14.17
CA PRO A 10 6.45 10.51 -14.14
C PRO A 10 5.25 9.66 -13.75
N ASP A 11 4.98 8.64 -14.57
CA ASP A 11 3.94 7.66 -14.29
C ASP A 11 4.38 6.81 -13.08
N ASP A 12 3.42 6.39 -12.25
CA ASP A 12 3.72 5.55 -11.07
C ASP A 12 4.46 4.26 -11.50
N SER A 13 4.22 3.81 -12.74
CA SER A 13 4.90 2.69 -13.39
C SER A 13 6.41 2.89 -13.60
N GLU A 14 6.90 4.12 -13.77
CA GLU A 14 8.33 4.43 -13.99
C GLU A 14 9.13 4.41 -12.67
N ILE A 15 8.44 4.77 -11.57
CA ILE A 15 8.97 4.79 -10.20
C ILE A 15 8.84 3.44 -9.52
N SER A 16 7.82 2.67 -9.90
CA SER A 16 7.53 1.35 -9.39
C SER A 16 8.69 0.37 -9.55
N PRO A 17 8.97 -0.50 -8.57
CA PRO A 17 9.86 -1.66 -8.78
C PRO A 17 9.25 -2.73 -9.71
N GLY A 18 8.06 -2.50 -10.26
CA GLY A 18 7.34 -3.38 -11.17
C GLY A 18 6.04 -3.93 -10.57
N GLU A 19 5.35 -4.74 -11.37
CA GLU A 19 4.13 -5.43 -10.98
C GLU A 19 4.28 -6.20 -9.66
N VAL A 20 3.17 -6.35 -8.94
CA VAL A 20 3.13 -7.17 -7.73
C VAL A 20 3.02 -8.63 -8.15
N PHE A 21 4.05 -9.43 -7.92
CA PHE A 21 4.01 -10.85 -8.26
C PHE A 21 3.11 -11.65 -7.32
N ASP A 22 2.65 -12.81 -7.77
CA ASP A 22 1.77 -13.73 -7.04
C ASP A 22 2.43 -14.34 -5.79
N GLU A 23 3.74 -14.46 -5.82
CA GLU A 23 4.54 -15.02 -4.72
C GLU A 23 4.81 -13.97 -3.62
N GLU A 24 4.39 -12.72 -3.82
CA GLU A 24 4.66 -11.66 -2.85
C GLU A 24 3.75 -11.74 -1.63
N ASP A 25 4.39 -11.68 -0.47
CA ASP A 25 3.70 -11.42 0.78
C ASP A 25 3.39 -9.93 0.91
N ILE A 26 2.14 -9.65 1.26
CA ILE A 26 1.58 -8.33 1.50
C ILE A 26 1.33 -8.14 3.00
N LEU A 27 1.63 -6.95 3.49
CA LEU A 27 1.50 -6.56 4.89
C LEU A 27 0.43 -5.48 5.02
N LEU A 28 -0.56 -5.73 5.88
CA LEU A 28 -1.55 -4.76 6.31
C LEU A 28 -1.25 -4.32 7.74
N ALA A 29 -1.16 -3.01 7.97
CA ALA A 29 -0.93 -2.45 9.29
C ALA A 29 -2.16 -2.61 10.19
N ALA A 30 -1.94 -3.01 11.45
CA ALA A 30 -2.95 -3.09 12.50
C ALA A 30 -2.67 -2.02 13.57
N VAL A 31 -3.60 -1.09 13.73
CA VAL A 31 -3.50 0.07 14.62
C VAL A 31 -4.81 0.24 15.37
N GLU A 32 -4.75 0.33 16.70
CA GLU A 32 -5.88 0.53 17.60
C GLU A 32 -5.89 1.98 18.10
N PRO A 33 -7.04 2.69 18.20
CA PRO A 33 -8.40 2.28 17.88
C PRO A 33 -8.80 2.60 16.43
N MET A 34 -7.88 2.47 15.46
CA MET A 34 -8.16 2.79 14.07
C MET A 34 -8.86 1.62 13.35
N ASN A 35 -8.09 0.62 12.92
CA ASN A 35 -8.60 -0.50 12.15
C ASN A 35 -8.57 -1.83 12.93
N TRP A 36 -8.03 -1.81 14.15
CA TRP A 36 -7.88 -2.98 15.00
C TRP A 36 -8.59 -2.77 16.33
N GLN A 37 -9.33 -3.77 16.78
CA GLN A 37 -10.05 -3.79 18.04
C GLN A 37 -10.30 -5.23 18.48
N ASP A 38 -10.15 -5.54 19.77
CA ASP A 38 -10.49 -6.84 20.36
C ASP A 38 -9.87 -8.05 19.63
N GLY A 39 -8.62 -7.88 19.16
CA GLY A 39 -7.88 -8.94 18.47
C GLY A 39 -8.30 -9.19 17.02
N VAL A 40 -9.13 -8.32 16.42
CA VAL A 40 -9.60 -8.45 15.04
C VAL A 40 -9.63 -7.11 14.29
N PHE A 41 -9.69 -7.18 12.96
CA PHE A 41 -9.92 -6.01 12.11
C PHE A 41 -11.40 -5.57 12.19
N ASN A 42 -11.62 -4.30 12.52
CA ASN A 42 -12.96 -3.73 12.68
C ASN A 42 -13.57 -3.26 11.32
N GLY A 43 -14.70 -2.54 11.39
CA GLY A 43 -15.36 -1.92 10.24
C GLY A 43 -14.48 -0.98 9.41
N GLN A 44 -13.55 -0.28 10.06
CA GLN A 44 -12.71 0.74 9.44
C GLN A 44 -11.49 0.16 8.72
N ALA A 45 -11.17 -1.12 8.91
CA ALA A 45 -10.05 -1.78 8.25
C ALA A 45 -10.20 -1.87 6.73
N PHE A 46 -11.45 -1.99 6.25
CA PHE A 46 -11.76 -2.19 4.83
C PHE A 46 -12.83 -1.21 4.40
N GLN A 47 -12.45 0.06 4.30
CA GLN A 47 -13.42 1.08 3.90
C GLN A 47 -13.72 0.93 2.41
N LYS A 48 -15.00 0.69 2.11
CA LYS A 48 -15.51 0.51 0.75
C LYS A 48 -15.07 1.63 -0.20
N LYS A 49 -15.00 2.88 0.28
CA LYS A 49 -14.54 4.04 -0.50
C LYS A 49 -13.13 3.81 -1.06
N TYR A 50 -12.19 3.37 -0.23
CA TYR A 50 -10.80 3.12 -0.65
C TYR A 50 -10.68 1.89 -1.54
N LEU A 51 -11.40 0.81 -1.24
CA LEU A 51 -11.39 -0.38 -2.10
C LEU A 51 -11.98 -0.12 -3.50
N LYS A 52 -13.05 0.69 -3.59
CA LYS A 52 -13.62 1.12 -4.88
C LYS A 52 -12.63 1.97 -5.67
N ALA A 53 -11.95 2.90 -5.00
CA ALA A 53 -10.94 3.77 -5.60
C ALA A 53 -9.61 3.06 -5.86
N ARG A 54 -9.45 1.80 -5.43
CA ARG A 54 -8.19 1.03 -5.49
C ARG A 54 -7.05 1.75 -4.76
N GLN A 55 -7.36 2.21 -3.55
CA GLN A 55 -6.49 3.02 -2.69
C GLN A 55 -6.36 2.45 -1.27
N GLN A 56 -6.70 1.17 -1.06
CA GLN A 56 -6.47 0.56 0.25
C GLN A 56 -4.96 0.26 0.41
N SER A 57 -4.26 1.11 1.16
CA SER A 57 -2.82 1.02 1.38
C SER A 57 -2.37 -0.27 2.05
N VAL A 58 -1.33 -0.87 1.47
CA VAL A 58 -0.59 -2.04 1.98
C VAL A 58 0.89 -1.92 1.64
N ALA A 59 1.71 -2.76 2.25
CA ALA A 59 3.14 -2.84 1.94
C ALA A 59 3.53 -4.21 1.38
N ARG A 60 4.39 -4.22 0.37
CA ARG A 60 5.04 -5.40 -0.21
C ARG A 60 6.19 -5.81 0.70
N GLN A 61 6.08 -6.96 1.35
CA GLN A 61 7.05 -7.40 2.36
C GLN A 61 8.47 -7.50 1.79
N CYS A 62 8.61 -8.04 0.58
CA CYS A 62 9.92 -8.28 -0.03
C CYS A 62 10.70 -6.98 -0.25
N TYR A 63 10.05 -5.85 -0.56
CA TYR A 63 10.70 -4.56 -0.76
C TYR A 63 10.74 -3.68 0.50
N SER A 64 10.30 -4.23 1.64
CA SER A 64 10.18 -3.49 2.90
C SER A 64 11.11 -4.00 3.99
N SER A 65 11.12 -3.26 5.10
CA SER A 65 11.83 -3.61 6.32
C SER A 65 11.12 -3.02 7.53
N PRO A 66 11.42 -3.49 8.75
CA PRO A 66 10.83 -2.93 9.96
C PRO A 66 11.02 -1.41 10.09
N ALA A 67 12.22 -0.91 9.80
CA ALA A 67 12.52 0.52 9.82
C ALA A 67 11.72 1.31 8.76
N ARG A 68 11.52 0.72 7.57
CA ARG A 68 10.70 1.34 6.51
C ARG A 68 9.24 1.42 6.90
N LEU A 69 8.65 0.33 7.38
CA LEU A 69 7.27 0.32 7.85
C LEU A 69 7.05 1.30 8.99
N LYS A 70 8.00 1.39 9.93
CA LYS A 70 7.96 2.40 10.97
C LYS A 70 7.84 3.81 10.36
N PHE A 71 8.74 4.18 9.47
CA PHE A 71 8.79 5.54 8.91
C PHE A 71 7.61 5.88 7.98
N PHE A 72 7.32 5.00 7.01
CA PHE A 72 6.36 5.26 5.93
C PHE A 72 4.92 4.95 6.32
N VAL A 73 4.69 4.06 7.29
CA VAL A 73 3.34 3.63 7.67
C VAL A 73 3.02 4.09 9.08
N PHE A 74 3.72 3.57 10.09
CA PHE A 74 3.32 3.79 11.48
C PHE A 74 3.50 5.23 11.93
N ASP A 75 4.66 5.84 11.68
CA ASP A 75 4.93 7.22 12.07
C ASP A 75 3.94 8.17 11.38
N GLN A 76 3.49 7.87 10.14
CA GLN A 76 2.46 8.66 9.45
C GLN A 76 1.08 8.49 10.07
N LEU A 77 0.70 7.26 10.43
CA LEU A 77 -0.59 6.97 11.07
C LEU A 77 -0.69 7.53 12.50
N LEU A 78 0.44 7.67 13.20
CA LEU A 78 0.51 8.21 14.56
C LEU A 78 0.71 9.73 14.60
N LEU A 79 1.24 10.35 13.54
CA LEU A 79 1.67 11.74 13.53
C LEU A 79 0.62 12.72 14.08
N ASN A 80 -0.62 12.59 13.63
CA ASN A 80 -1.72 13.48 14.00
C ASN A 80 -2.66 12.88 15.06
N LYS A 81 -2.39 11.64 15.50
CA LYS A 81 -3.27 10.84 16.37
C LYS A 81 -2.44 9.96 17.30
N PRO A 82 -1.78 10.57 18.31
CA PRO A 82 -0.84 9.89 19.20
C PRO A 82 -1.50 8.88 20.13
N GLU A 83 -2.82 8.93 20.32
CA GLU A 83 -3.59 7.95 21.08
C GLU A 83 -3.61 6.56 20.44
N ARG A 84 -3.25 6.48 19.16
CA ARG A 84 -3.18 5.23 18.41
C ARG A 84 -1.99 4.38 18.87
N LYS A 85 -2.21 3.07 18.90
CA LYS A 85 -1.23 2.06 19.28
C LYS A 85 -1.02 1.09 18.13
N VAL A 86 0.23 0.92 17.73
CA VAL A 86 0.63 -0.09 16.75
C VAL A 86 0.52 -1.47 17.38
N LYS A 87 -0.28 -2.34 16.76
CA LYS A 87 -0.39 -3.75 17.16
C LYS A 87 0.51 -4.65 16.32
N GLY A 88 0.87 -4.19 15.12
CA GLY A 88 1.80 -4.87 14.23
C GLY A 88 1.31 -4.87 12.80
N THR A 89 1.58 -5.96 12.08
CA THR A 89 1.06 -6.19 10.74
C THR A 89 0.48 -7.58 10.61
N GLN A 90 -0.56 -7.69 9.78
CA GLN A 90 -1.09 -8.95 9.28
C GLN A 90 -0.44 -9.24 7.93
N ARG A 91 0.08 -10.46 7.76
CA ARG A 91 0.65 -10.94 6.49
C ARG A 91 -0.35 -11.81 5.75
N PHE A 92 -0.40 -11.69 4.44
CA PHE A 92 -1.12 -12.59 3.53
C PHE A 92 -0.46 -12.56 2.15
N ASN A 93 -0.67 -13.60 1.35
CA ASN A 93 -0.05 -13.72 0.03
C ASN A 93 -0.93 -13.06 -1.07
N SER A 94 -0.29 -12.44 -2.07
CA SER A 94 -0.96 -11.73 -3.16
C SER A 94 -1.75 -12.66 -4.09
N ARG A 95 -1.27 -13.87 -4.40
CA ARG A 95 -2.04 -14.89 -5.15
C ARG A 95 -3.31 -15.25 -4.41
N ALA A 96 -3.23 -15.52 -3.11
CA ALA A 96 -4.40 -15.86 -2.30
C ALA A 96 -5.48 -14.75 -2.34
N LEU A 97 -5.07 -13.48 -2.34
CA LEU A 97 -5.98 -12.35 -2.53
C LEU A 97 -6.60 -12.32 -3.92
N ARG A 98 -5.80 -12.49 -4.97
CA ARG A 98 -6.28 -12.56 -6.36
C ARG A 98 -7.16 -13.78 -6.60
N ASP A 99 -7.01 -14.84 -5.84
CA ASP A 99 -7.80 -16.05 -5.94
C ASP A 99 -9.15 -15.99 -5.25
N LEU A 100 -9.43 -14.94 -4.48
CA LEU A 100 -10.78 -14.66 -3.99
C LEU A 100 -11.74 -14.44 -5.18
N LYS A 101 -12.74 -15.30 -5.24
CA LYS A 101 -13.78 -15.29 -6.26
C LYS A 101 -15.16 -15.21 -5.60
N SER A 102 -16.12 -14.59 -6.27
CA SER A 102 -17.54 -14.79 -5.98
C SER A 102 -18.02 -16.14 -6.51
N ASP A 103 -19.26 -16.50 -6.16
CA ASP A 103 -19.87 -17.78 -6.53
C ASP A 103 -19.97 -18.00 -8.05
N ASP A 104 -20.05 -16.91 -8.82
CA ASP A 104 -20.01 -16.91 -10.29
C ASP A 104 -18.59 -17.07 -10.88
N GLY A 105 -17.58 -17.26 -10.03
CA GLY A 105 -16.18 -17.36 -10.40
C GLY A 105 -15.47 -16.02 -10.67
N THR A 106 -16.16 -14.89 -10.51
CA THR A 106 -15.58 -13.56 -10.74
C THR A 106 -14.52 -13.24 -9.70
N LYS A 107 -13.31 -12.89 -10.17
CA LYS A 107 -12.19 -12.40 -9.36
C LYS A 107 -12.59 -11.13 -8.62
N GLN A 108 -12.35 -11.06 -7.31
CA GLN A 108 -12.88 -9.98 -6.48
C GLN A 108 -11.93 -8.79 -6.31
N PHE A 109 -10.62 -9.06 -6.27
CA PHE A 109 -9.62 -8.06 -5.91
C PHE A 109 -8.47 -7.96 -6.92
N VAL A 110 -7.86 -6.79 -6.94
CA VAL A 110 -6.57 -6.51 -7.58
C VAL A 110 -5.59 -5.95 -6.56
N VAL A 111 -4.29 -6.13 -6.82
CA VAL A 111 -3.21 -5.46 -6.10
C VAL A 111 -2.39 -4.69 -7.13
N ILE A 112 -2.22 -3.40 -6.89
CA ILE A 112 -1.59 -2.46 -7.82
C ILE A 112 -0.38 -1.88 -7.11
N ASP A 113 0.77 -1.89 -7.77
CA ASP A 113 1.92 -1.18 -7.22
C ASP A 113 1.68 0.33 -7.25
N ALA A 114 2.05 1.03 -6.18
CA ALA A 114 1.72 2.43 -6.02
C ALA A 114 2.76 3.12 -5.13
N PRO A 115 3.95 3.48 -5.64
CA PRO A 115 4.96 4.16 -4.85
C PRO A 115 4.40 5.41 -4.16
N LEU A 116 4.82 5.67 -2.92
CA LEU A 116 4.29 6.77 -2.13
C LEU A 116 5.39 7.76 -1.71
N ALA A 117 5.20 9.05 -1.96
CA ALA A 117 6.09 10.08 -1.42
C ALA A 117 5.67 10.49 0.00
N VAL A 118 6.60 10.35 0.95
CA VAL A 118 6.41 10.74 2.35
C VAL A 118 7.64 11.50 2.82
N ARG A 119 7.46 12.76 3.25
CA ARG A 119 8.52 13.58 3.85
C ARG A 119 9.82 13.58 3.02
N ASN A 120 9.69 13.85 1.71
CA ASN A 120 10.77 13.86 0.73
C ASN A 120 11.51 12.51 0.56
N LYS A 121 10.85 11.39 0.86
CA LYS A 121 11.36 10.04 0.60
C LYS A 121 10.30 9.21 -0.12
N ILE A 122 10.74 8.27 -0.95
CA ILE A 122 9.84 7.40 -1.72
C ILE A 122 9.71 6.03 -1.03
N ASP A 123 8.47 5.61 -0.81
CA ASP A 123 8.13 4.24 -0.45
C ASP A 123 7.83 3.38 -1.68
N PHE A 124 8.87 2.77 -2.22
CA PHE A 124 8.76 1.79 -3.30
C PHE A 124 8.11 0.46 -2.90
N ALA A 125 7.90 0.23 -1.60
CA ALA A 125 7.25 -0.99 -1.13
C ALA A 125 5.74 -0.80 -1.01
N HIS A 126 5.21 0.38 -1.29
CA HIS A 126 3.79 0.67 -1.13
C HIS A 126 2.98 0.14 -2.32
N ALA A 127 1.83 -0.42 -2.02
CA ALA A 127 0.87 -0.91 -2.99
C ALA A 127 -0.56 -0.63 -2.52
N HIS A 128 -1.50 -0.73 -3.44
CA HIS A 128 -2.92 -0.61 -3.15
C HIS A 128 -3.67 -1.90 -3.45
N ILE A 129 -4.66 -2.18 -2.62
CA ILE A 129 -5.70 -3.16 -2.89
C ILE A 129 -6.95 -2.43 -3.35
N GLY A 130 -7.66 -3.05 -4.29
CA GLY A 130 -8.98 -2.59 -4.69
C GLY A 130 -9.84 -3.68 -5.27
N PHE A 131 -11.11 -3.34 -5.49
CA PHE A 131 -12.03 -4.21 -6.20
C PHE A 131 -11.66 -4.28 -7.68
N THR A 132 -11.94 -5.43 -8.30
CA THR A 132 -12.02 -5.53 -9.76
C THR A 132 -13.19 -4.70 -10.29
N ASP A 133 -13.15 -4.37 -11.59
CA ASP A 133 -14.24 -3.60 -12.22
C ASP A 133 -15.59 -4.31 -12.15
N LYS A 134 -15.60 -5.64 -12.20
CA LYS A 134 -16.81 -6.44 -12.04
C LYS A 134 -17.44 -6.26 -10.65
N VAL A 135 -16.65 -6.37 -9.58
CA VAL A 135 -17.15 -6.13 -8.22
C VAL A 135 -17.58 -4.68 -8.02
N ASN A 136 -16.87 -3.72 -8.61
CA ASN A 136 -17.28 -2.31 -8.58
C ASN A 136 -18.66 -2.08 -9.22
N ARG A 137 -18.95 -2.74 -10.35
CA ARG A 137 -20.24 -2.65 -11.04
C ARG A 137 -21.35 -3.49 -10.39
N GLY A 138 -20.99 -4.55 -9.66
CA GLY A 138 -21.94 -5.45 -8.98
C GLY A 138 -22.70 -4.87 -7.78
N GLY A 139 -22.46 -3.60 -7.42
CA GLY A 139 -23.22 -2.89 -6.39
C GLY A 139 -22.83 -3.24 -4.95
N ASN A 140 -23.65 -2.78 -4.00
CA ASN A 140 -23.33 -2.84 -2.56
C ASN A 140 -23.20 -4.27 -2.03
N SER A 141 -24.07 -5.18 -2.47
CA SER A 141 -24.08 -6.57 -1.99
C SER A 141 -22.81 -7.32 -2.42
N ALA A 142 -22.39 -7.20 -3.68
CA ALA A 142 -21.15 -7.80 -4.17
C ALA A 142 -19.91 -7.25 -3.44
N GLN A 143 -19.89 -5.94 -3.19
CA GLN A 143 -18.80 -5.29 -2.46
C GLN A 143 -18.74 -5.72 -0.99
N ALA A 144 -19.90 -5.87 -0.32
CA ALA A 144 -19.97 -6.36 1.04
C ALA A 144 -19.49 -7.81 1.16
N ALA A 145 -19.93 -8.68 0.24
CA ALA A 145 -19.48 -10.07 0.17
C ALA A 145 -17.96 -10.16 -0.08
N ALA A 146 -17.41 -9.35 -0.98
CA ALA A 146 -15.98 -9.29 -1.23
C ALA A 146 -15.20 -8.87 0.04
N ILE A 147 -15.69 -7.87 0.79
CA ILE A 147 -15.06 -7.45 2.06
C ILE A 147 -15.08 -8.58 3.10
N LEU A 148 -16.16 -9.36 3.18
CA LEU A 148 -16.23 -10.53 4.06
C LEU A 148 -15.19 -11.58 3.66
N ASN A 149 -15.08 -11.90 2.37
CA ASN A 149 -14.07 -12.84 1.86
C ASN A 149 -12.63 -12.36 2.15
N LEU A 150 -12.38 -11.05 2.05
CA LEU A 150 -11.07 -10.46 2.40
C LEU A 150 -10.77 -10.61 3.90
N ARG A 151 -11.76 -10.38 4.76
CA ARG A 151 -11.61 -10.60 6.21
C ARG A 151 -11.31 -12.06 6.53
N ASP A 152 -11.99 -12.98 5.87
CA ASP A 152 -11.78 -14.41 6.08
C ASP A 152 -10.41 -14.87 5.57
N LEU A 153 -9.93 -14.33 4.44
CA LEU A 153 -8.55 -14.53 4.00
C LEU A 153 -7.54 -14.10 5.08
N LEU A 154 -7.72 -12.93 5.68
CA LEU A 154 -6.81 -12.46 6.73
C LEU A 154 -6.83 -13.35 7.96
N LYS A 155 -8.02 -13.78 8.41
CA LYS A 155 -8.14 -14.73 9.54
C LYS A 155 -7.40 -16.04 9.26
N ARG A 156 -7.50 -16.57 8.04
CA ARG A 156 -6.81 -17.81 7.62
C ARG A 156 -5.30 -17.63 7.45
N SER A 157 -4.85 -16.41 7.17
CA SER A 157 -3.42 -16.10 6.94
C SER A 157 -2.61 -15.99 8.24
N GLY A 158 -3.24 -16.23 9.39
CA GLY A 158 -2.62 -16.20 10.72
C GLY A 158 -3.05 -14.98 11.55
N GLY A 159 -2.32 -14.66 12.61
CA GLY A 159 -2.57 -13.50 13.44
C GLY A 159 -1.69 -12.30 13.10
N VAL A 160 -2.06 -11.14 13.64
CA VAL A 160 -1.22 -9.94 13.64
C VAL A 160 0.03 -10.24 14.46
N LYS A 161 1.20 -9.93 13.89
CA LYS A 161 2.48 -10.07 14.57
C LYS A 161 3.21 -8.74 14.59
N TRP A 162 4.10 -8.60 15.57
CA TRP A 162 5.07 -7.52 15.57
C TRP A 162 5.87 -7.52 14.27
N VAL A 163 6.14 -6.31 13.78
CA VAL A 163 6.74 -6.07 12.46
C VAL A 163 8.01 -6.88 12.25
N TRP A 164 8.90 -6.91 13.24
CA TRP A 164 10.17 -7.64 13.20
C TRP A 164 10.01 -9.14 12.98
N LEU A 165 8.93 -9.74 13.48
CA LEU A 165 8.64 -11.17 13.33
C LEU A 165 8.08 -11.53 11.94
N GLN A 166 7.68 -10.53 11.15
CA GLN A 166 7.24 -10.78 9.79
C GLN A 166 8.41 -10.92 8.84
N PHE A 167 9.56 -10.31 9.15
CA PHE A 167 10.74 -10.40 8.31
C PHE A 167 11.63 -11.54 8.78
N PRO A 168 12.35 -12.22 7.86
CA PRO A 168 13.43 -13.10 8.28
C PRO A 168 14.41 -12.29 9.15
N PRO A 169 15.03 -12.93 10.16
CA PRO A 169 16.03 -12.27 10.97
C PRO A 169 17.09 -11.66 10.05
N PRO A 170 17.62 -10.46 10.37
CA PRO A 170 18.65 -9.85 9.55
C PRO A 170 19.81 -10.84 9.46
N PRO A 171 20.18 -11.30 8.25
CA PRO A 171 21.37 -12.14 8.12
C PRO A 171 22.58 -11.30 8.57
N LEU A 172 23.51 -11.94 9.26
CA LEU A 172 24.71 -11.26 9.79
C LEU A 172 25.55 -10.57 8.68
N ILE A 173 25.49 -11.02 7.42
CA ILE A 173 26.41 -10.58 6.34
C ILE A 173 25.73 -10.36 4.96
N TYR A 174 24.45 -10.72 4.72
CA TYR A 174 23.88 -10.70 3.35
C TYR A 174 22.72 -9.71 3.14
N LEU A 175 22.78 -8.88 2.10
CA LEU A 175 21.63 -8.08 1.65
C LEU A 175 20.58 -9.01 1.01
N ARG A 176 19.30 -8.94 1.39
CA ARG A 176 18.28 -9.81 0.77
C ARG A 176 18.19 -9.53 -0.74
N PRO A 177 17.86 -10.51 -1.60
CA PRO A 177 17.85 -10.29 -3.05
C PRO A 177 16.88 -9.18 -3.46
N SER A 178 15.77 -9.03 -2.74
CA SER A 178 14.80 -7.95 -2.95
C SER A 178 15.32 -6.58 -2.50
N GLU A 179 16.13 -6.51 -1.45
CA GLU A 179 16.80 -5.27 -1.04
C GLU A 179 17.87 -4.86 -2.05
N PHE A 180 18.60 -5.81 -2.62
CA PHE A 180 19.57 -5.54 -3.68
C PHE A 180 18.87 -5.04 -4.96
N ARG A 181 17.79 -5.72 -5.39
CA ARG A 181 16.95 -5.27 -6.52
C ARG A 181 16.45 -3.85 -6.29
N LEU A 182 15.95 -3.56 -5.09
CA LEU A 182 15.47 -2.23 -4.73
C LEU A 182 16.59 -1.18 -4.69
N ALA A 183 17.77 -1.53 -4.20
CA ALA A 183 18.92 -0.64 -4.19
C ALA A 183 19.37 -0.28 -5.62
N ARG A 184 19.43 -1.28 -6.51
CA ARG A 184 19.72 -1.07 -7.93
C ARG A 184 18.67 -0.18 -8.59
N HIS A 185 17.38 -0.42 -8.31
CA HIS A 185 16.28 0.39 -8.82
C HIS A 185 16.40 1.86 -8.37
N ARG A 186 16.66 2.10 -7.09
CA ARG A 186 16.90 3.45 -6.56
C ARG A 186 18.08 4.14 -7.21
N LEU A 187 19.17 3.41 -7.42
CA LEU A 187 20.36 3.95 -8.07
C LEU A 187 20.05 4.38 -9.51
N ARG A 188 19.28 3.57 -10.25
CA ARG A 188 18.80 3.90 -11.60
C ARG A 188 17.98 5.19 -11.58
N LEU A 189 16.92 5.25 -10.77
CA LEU A 189 16.04 6.42 -10.68
C LEU A 189 16.80 7.70 -10.32
N ARG A 190 17.74 7.61 -9.38
CA ARG A 190 18.58 8.74 -8.97
C ARG A 190 19.54 9.20 -10.06
N ARG A 191 20.08 8.27 -10.87
CA ARG A 191 20.94 8.60 -12.02
C ARG A 191 20.14 9.28 -13.13
N GLU A 192 18.91 8.83 -13.35
CA GLU A 192 18.01 9.37 -14.37
C GLU A 192 17.28 10.64 -13.91
N GLY A 193 17.35 10.99 -12.61
CA GLY A 193 16.73 12.20 -12.05
C GLY A 193 15.22 12.09 -11.78
N ILE A 194 14.62 10.94 -12.13
CA ILE A 194 13.17 10.66 -12.02
C ILE A 194 12.71 10.71 -10.55
N ASP A 195 13.58 10.38 -9.60
CA ASP A 195 13.25 10.43 -8.17
C ASP A 195 12.92 11.86 -7.68
N LYS A 196 13.64 12.87 -8.17
CA LYS A 196 13.39 14.28 -7.84
C LYS A 196 12.11 14.79 -8.50
N GLU A 197 11.89 14.41 -9.76
CA GLU A 197 10.69 14.80 -10.50
C GLU A 197 9.43 14.26 -9.83
N PHE A 198 9.46 12.99 -9.42
CA PHE A 198 8.35 12.38 -8.68
C PHE A 198 8.09 13.09 -7.35
N LEU A 199 9.13 13.37 -6.57
CA LEU A 199 8.97 14.09 -5.30
C LEU A 199 8.42 15.50 -5.49
N LYS A 200 8.84 16.21 -6.54
CA LYS A 200 8.31 17.53 -6.89
C LYS A 200 6.83 17.45 -7.28
N ALA A 201 6.48 16.52 -8.17
CA ALA A 201 5.11 16.31 -8.62
C ALA A 201 4.16 15.94 -7.47
N GLU A 202 4.60 15.07 -6.56
CA GLU A 202 3.81 14.72 -5.36
C GLU A 202 3.66 15.89 -4.38
N ALA A 203 4.71 16.69 -4.19
CA ALA A 203 4.62 17.90 -3.35
C ALA A 203 3.60 18.90 -3.92
N GLU A 204 3.57 19.08 -5.24
CA GLU A 204 2.59 19.93 -5.92
C GLU A 204 1.16 19.39 -5.78
N ARG A 205 0.96 18.06 -5.92
CA ARG A 205 -0.33 17.40 -5.70
C ARG A 205 -0.83 17.60 -4.26
N GLN A 206 0.05 17.41 -3.27
CA GLN A 206 -0.30 17.60 -1.85
C GLN A 206 -0.69 19.05 -1.57
N LYS A 207 0.09 20.01 -2.08
CA LYS A 207 -0.23 21.43 -1.95
C LYS A 207 -1.59 21.80 -2.58
N ALA A 208 -1.85 21.32 -3.80
CA ALA A 208 -3.13 21.54 -4.47
C ALA A 208 -4.32 20.93 -3.70
N ALA A 209 -4.13 19.74 -3.11
CA ALA A 209 -5.15 19.09 -2.29
C ALA A 209 -5.43 19.88 -1.00
N GLU A 210 -4.40 20.40 -0.33
CA GLU A 210 -4.55 21.27 0.84
C GLU A 210 -5.28 22.56 0.52
N ASP A 211 -4.89 23.24 -0.57
CA ASP A 211 -5.51 24.48 -1.01
C ASP A 211 -6.99 24.28 -1.37
N SER A 212 -7.33 23.16 -2.04
CA SER A 212 -8.72 22.80 -2.36
C SER A 212 -9.58 22.50 -1.13
N THR A 213 -8.95 22.00 -0.06
CA THR A 213 -9.63 21.68 1.20
C THR A 213 -9.90 22.95 1.99
N LYS A 214 -8.93 23.88 2.04
CA LYS A 214 -9.08 25.19 2.70
C LYS A 214 -10.11 26.07 2.01
N ALA A 215 -10.23 26.01 0.69
CA ALA A 215 -11.23 26.78 -0.06
C ALA A 215 -12.70 26.32 0.18
N ARG A 216 -12.90 25.18 0.83
CA ARG A 216 -14.24 24.60 1.12
C ARG A 216 -14.67 24.75 2.58
N THR A 217 -13.81 25.29 3.43
CA THR A 217 -14.07 25.58 4.86
C THR A 217 -14.14 27.07 5.07
#